data_AF-A0AAV2Q945-F1
#
_entry.id   AF-A0AAV2Q945-F1
#
_cell.length_a   1.000
_cell.length_b   1.000
_cell.length_c   1.000
_cell.angle_alpha   90.00
_cell.angle_beta   90.00
_cell.angle_gamma   90.00
#
_symmetry.space_group_name_H-M   'P 1'
#
loop_
_entity.id
_entity.type
_entity.pdbx_description
1 polymer ?
#
loop_
_entity_poly.entity_id
_entity_poly.type
_entity_poly.pdbx_seq_one_letter_code
_entity_poly.pdbx_strand_id
1 'polypeptide(L)'
;MPSERKLKRLDNKKKKLKAYLELATSNDEDREKRKQAAIALSVKDEKEEKESTESDSDIEPQVKRQKTNNDDAQHEKSSLSVAIEDNKNSVQVKSERRRLTDAEFQALKLRKRQRDKEKMQWPLVYLTRIGEAASLSLDTASRTPLFMGDIQSLIMYGIMSVFAPYKPRWCTLVRPAKSSHVIAVVVDGVSLKDFVVAASTQQKLALNENTINSSSEVVKEEAGQE
;
A
#
# COMPACT_ATOMS: atom_id res chain seq x y z
N MET A 1 -20.48 -26.19 39.88
CA MET A 1 -21.37 -25.09 39.46
C MET A 1 -20.57 -23.95 38.85
N PRO A 2 -20.90 -23.44 37.65
CA PRO A 2 -20.24 -22.28 37.07
C PRO A 2 -20.42 -21.05 37.97
N SER A 3 -19.38 -20.26 38.17
CA SER A 3 -19.48 -19.04 38.98
C SER A 3 -20.41 -18.01 38.33
N GLU A 4 -21.09 -17.18 39.13
CA GLU A 4 -22.05 -16.18 38.67
C GLU A 4 -21.46 -15.21 37.62
N ARG A 5 -20.16 -14.89 37.76
CA ARG A 5 -19.41 -14.09 36.78
C ARG A 5 -19.26 -14.80 35.42
N LYS A 6 -19.11 -16.13 35.40
CA LYS A 6 -19.04 -16.93 34.16
C LYS A 6 -20.40 -16.99 33.47
N LEU A 7 -21.50 -17.11 34.23
CA LEU A 7 -22.87 -17.07 33.71
C LEU A 7 -23.16 -15.73 33.02
N LYS A 8 -22.89 -14.60 33.70
CA LYS A 8 -23.04 -13.24 33.10
C LYS A 8 -22.26 -13.06 31.80
N ARG A 9 -21.06 -13.65 31.70
CA ARG A 9 -20.25 -13.62 30.46
C ARG A 9 -20.87 -14.44 29.33
N LEU A 10 -21.44 -15.60 29.63
CA LEU A 10 -22.11 -16.43 28.62
C LEU A 10 -23.38 -15.76 28.12
N ASP A 11 -24.17 -15.14 29.00
CA ASP A 11 -25.39 -14.44 28.60
C ASP A 11 -25.08 -13.20 27.75
N ASN A 12 -24.04 -12.44 28.11
CA ASN A 12 -23.58 -11.33 27.29
C ASN A 12 -23.08 -11.79 25.90
N LYS A 13 -22.42 -12.95 25.81
CA LYS A 13 -22.02 -13.52 24.51
C LYS A 13 -23.23 -13.95 23.69
N LYS A 14 -24.21 -14.62 24.30
CA LYS A 14 -25.47 -15.02 23.64
C LYS A 14 -26.24 -13.80 23.14
N LYS A 15 -26.35 -12.74 23.94
CA LYS A 15 -27.03 -11.49 23.57
C LYS A 15 -26.34 -10.81 22.38
N LYS A 16 -25.00 -10.74 22.39
CA LYS A 16 -24.23 -10.19 21.26
C LYS A 16 -24.41 -11.01 19.98
N LEU A 17 -24.38 -12.34 20.09
CA LEU A 17 -24.57 -13.22 18.95
C LEU A 17 -25.99 -13.09 18.36
N LYS A 18 -27.01 -13.02 19.21
CA LYS A 18 -28.40 -12.83 18.78
C LYS A 18 -28.57 -11.51 18.01
N ALA A 19 -28.04 -10.40 18.55
CA ALA A 19 -28.09 -9.11 17.89
C ALA A 19 -27.35 -9.12 16.53
N TYR A 20 -26.23 -9.85 16.42
CA TYR A 20 -25.52 -10.00 15.16
C TYR A 20 -26.31 -10.78 14.10
N LEU A 21 -26.99 -11.86 14.51
CA LEU A 21 -27.84 -12.64 13.61
C LEU A 21 -29.03 -11.82 13.12
N GLU A 22 -29.66 -11.05 14.00
CA GLU A 22 -30.78 -10.16 13.64
C GLU A 22 -30.36 -9.05 12.66
N LEU A 23 -29.15 -8.49 12.84
CA LEU A 23 -28.61 -7.52 11.89
C LEU A 23 -28.33 -8.16 10.51
N ALA A 24 -27.84 -9.40 10.49
CA ALA A 24 -27.57 -10.12 9.26
C ALA A 24 -28.87 -10.42 8.50
N THR A 25 -29.90 -10.93 9.19
CA THR A 25 -31.21 -11.21 8.57
C THR A 25 -31.88 -9.94 8.06
N SER A 26 -31.86 -8.85 8.83
CA SER A 26 -32.42 -7.57 8.40
C SER A 26 -31.71 -7.02 7.15
N ASN A 27 -30.39 -7.19 7.03
CA ASN A 27 -29.64 -6.74 5.86
C ASN A 27 -29.94 -7.60 4.62
N ASP A 28 -30.15 -8.90 4.79
CA ASP A 28 -30.53 -9.79 3.70
C ASP A 28 -31.95 -9.47 3.19
N GLU A 29 -32.90 -9.22 4.10
CA GLU A 29 -34.25 -8.75 3.74
C GLU A 29 -34.24 -7.42 2.99
N ASP A 30 -33.43 -6.45 3.43
CA ASP A 30 -33.29 -5.16 2.72
C ASP A 30 -32.66 -5.33 1.33
N ARG A 31 -31.73 -6.27 1.18
CA ARG A 31 -31.14 -6.61 -0.12
C ARG A 31 -32.17 -7.25 -1.04
N GLU A 32 -33.04 -8.11 -0.53
CA GLU A 32 -34.11 -8.73 -1.31
C GLU A 32 -35.18 -7.71 -1.71
N LYS A 33 -35.62 -6.82 -0.80
CA LYS A 33 -36.55 -5.74 -1.12
C LYS A 33 -36.01 -4.81 -2.20
N ARG A 34 -34.71 -4.47 -2.15
CA ARG A 34 -34.05 -3.67 -3.20
C ARG A 34 -34.04 -4.38 -4.55
N LYS A 35 -33.77 -5.69 -4.57
CA LYS A 35 -33.83 -6.48 -5.81
C LYS A 35 -35.26 -6.54 -6.36
N GLN A 36 -36.25 -6.76 -5.50
CA GLN A 36 -37.66 -6.79 -5.90
C GLN A 36 -38.13 -5.44 -6.42
N ALA A 37 -37.76 -4.33 -5.77
CA ALA A 37 -38.07 -2.99 -6.23
C ALA A 37 -37.41 -2.67 -7.59
N ALA A 38 -36.15 -3.08 -7.79
CA ALA A 38 -35.47 -2.93 -9.07
C ALA A 38 -36.14 -3.73 -10.19
N ILE A 39 -36.59 -4.96 -9.91
CA ILE A 39 -37.35 -5.77 -10.86
C ILE A 39 -38.70 -5.11 -11.17
N ALA A 40 -39.43 -4.63 -10.16
CA ALA A 40 -40.72 -3.96 -10.34
C ALA A 40 -40.61 -2.66 -11.17
N LEU A 41 -39.50 -1.92 -11.04
CA LEU A 41 -39.21 -0.76 -11.89
C LEU A 41 -38.91 -1.18 -13.34
N SER A 42 -38.10 -2.22 -13.54
CA SER A 42 -37.78 -2.70 -14.90
C SER A 42 -38.99 -3.27 -15.67
N VAL A 43 -40.03 -3.73 -14.98
CA VAL A 43 -41.26 -4.25 -15.60
C VAL A 43 -42.26 -3.14 -15.97
N LYS A 44 -42.12 -1.93 -15.40
CA LYS A 44 -42.98 -0.79 -15.74
C LYS A 44 -42.51 -0.01 -16.98
N ASP A 45 -41.26 -0.15 -17.40
CA ASP A 45 -40.69 0.59 -18.53
C ASP A 45 -40.95 -0.03 -19.92
N GLU A 46 -41.69 -1.15 -20.02
CA GLU A 46 -42.13 -1.70 -21.31
C GLU A 46 -43.54 -1.24 -21.74
N LYS A 47 -44.15 -0.28 -21.03
CA LYS A 47 -45.47 0.23 -21.41
C LYS A 47 -45.68 1.68 -21.01
N GLU A 48 -45.00 2.61 -21.70
CA GLU A 48 -45.57 3.88 -22.17
C GLU A 48 -44.49 4.73 -22.88
N GLU A 49 -44.77 5.03 -24.15
CA GLU A 49 -44.10 6.07 -24.91
C GLU A 49 -44.62 7.46 -24.51
N LYS A 50 -43.70 8.43 -24.57
CA LYS A 50 -43.86 9.89 -24.83
C LYS A 50 -43.99 10.89 -23.66
N GLU A 51 -43.19 11.96 -23.89
CA GLU A 51 -43.35 13.37 -23.51
C GLU A 51 -42.77 13.92 -22.18
N SER A 52 -41.58 14.52 -22.34
CA SER A 52 -41.21 15.93 -22.08
C SER A 52 -41.35 16.58 -20.69
N THR A 53 -40.31 17.40 -20.40
CA THR A 53 -40.24 18.63 -19.55
C THR A 53 -40.45 18.43 -18.06
N GLU A 54 -39.89 19.18 -17.11
CA GLU A 54 -38.76 20.10 -16.89
C GLU A 54 -38.95 20.54 -15.41
N SER A 55 -37.90 21.01 -14.72
CA SER A 55 -37.91 21.55 -13.34
C SER A 55 -38.21 20.51 -12.23
N ASP A 56 -37.70 20.57 -11.01
CA ASP A 56 -37.28 21.72 -10.21
C ASP A 56 -36.19 21.28 -9.23
N SER A 57 -35.29 22.19 -8.95
CA SER A 57 -34.18 22.03 -8.02
C SER A 57 -34.65 22.29 -6.60
N ASP A 58 -34.48 21.31 -5.70
CA ASP A 58 -34.55 21.56 -4.27
C ASP A 58 -33.37 20.95 -3.51
N ILE A 59 -32.77 21.82 -2.71
CA ILE A 59 -31.49 21.70 -2.02
C ILE A 59 -31.76 21.29 -0.57
N GLU A 60 -31.25 20.14 -0.13
CA GLU A 60 -30.95 19.90 1.30
C GLU A 60 -30.11 18.61 1.52
N PRO A 61 -29.51 18.38 2.71
CA PRO A 61 -28.24 18.95 3.14
C PRO A 61 -27.10 17.89 3.17
N GLN A 62 -25.86 18.37 3.00
CA GLN A 62 -24.65 17.54 3.16
C GLN A 62 -24.45 17.10 4.61
N VAL A 63 -24.80 15.85 4.91
CA VAL A 63 -24.37 15.17 6.14
C VAL A 63 -22.90 14.81 6.00
N LYS A 64 -22.07 15.57 6.72
CA LYS A 64 -20.63 15.36 6.93
C LYS A 64 -20.39 13.97 7.52
N ARG A 65 -20.11 12.97 6.68
CA ARG A 65 -19.69 11.63 7.13
C ARG A 65 -18.32 11.71 7.81
N GLN A 66 -18.29 11.38 9.10
CA GLN A 66 -17.06 11.12 9.84
C GLN A 66 -16.31 9.95 9.19
N LYS A 67 -15.03 10.18 8.89
CA LYS A 67 -14.10 9.21 8.35
C LYS A 67 -13.73 8.21 9.44
N THR A 68 -14.32 7.01 9.39
CA THR A 68 -13.78 5.84 10.07
C THR A 68 -13.01 5.01 9.05
N ASN A 69 -11.71 4.90 9.26
CA ASN A 69 -10.84 3.99 8.51
C ASN A 69 -11.34 2.56 8.73
N ASN A 70 -11.69 1.89 7.64
CA ASN A 70 -11.40 0.49 7.45
C ASN A 70 -11.44 0.19 5.95
N ASP A 71 -10.24 0.12 5.40
CA ASP A 71 -9.96 -0.57 4.14
C ASP A 71 -10.41 -2.03 4.28
N ASP A 72 -11.46 -2.42 3.58
CA ASP A 72 -11.37 -3.52 2.62
C ASP A 72 -12.69 -3.69 1.87
N ALA A 73 -12.56 -3.99 0.58
CA ALA A 73 -13.60 -4.31 -0.38
C ALA A 73 -14.48 -3.12 -0.84
N GLN A 74 -14.19 -2.59 -2.03
CA GLN A 74 -14.86 -2.93 -3.29
C GLN A 74 -14.07 -2.32 -4.46
N HIS A 75 -14.00 -2.98 -5.62
CA HIS A 75 -14.54 -2.55 -6.93
C HIS A 75 -13.38 -2.82 -7.94
N GLU A 76 -13.52 -3.21 -9.19
CA GLU A 76 -14.67 -3.54 -10.02
C GLU A 76 -14.14 -4.22 -11.29
N LYS A 77 -15.03 -4.93 -11.98
CA LYS A 77 -14.88 -5.19 -13.42
C LYS A 77 -14.93 -3.85 -14.15
N SER A 78 -13.89 -3.52 -14.90
CA SER A 78 -13.97 -2.55 -15.99
C SER A 78 -13.07 -3.02 -17.12
N SER A 79 -13.72 -3.51 -18.15
CA SER A 79 -13.18 -3.82 -19.47
C SER A 79 -12.91 -2.52 -20.22
N LEU A 80 -11.64 -2.27 -20.57
CA LEU A 80 -11.30 -1.38 -21.67
C LEU A 80 -10.35 -2.12 -22.62
N SER A 81 -10.85 -2.43 -23.81
CA SER A 81 -10.13 -3.00 -24.93
C SER A 81 -9.26 -1.92 -25.59
N VAL A 82 -7.94 -2.06 -25.51
CA VAL A 82 -7.00 -1.38 -26.40
C VAL A 82 -6.48 -2.44 -27.37
N ALA A 83 -6.82 -2.26 -28.64
CA ALA A 83 -6.29 -3.06 -29.74
C ALA A 83 -4.80 -2.78 -29.89
N ILE A 84 -3.98 -3.83 -29.77
CA ILE A 84 -2.62 -3.87 -30.30
C ILE A 84 -2.55 -5.15 -31.13
N GLU A 85 -2.45 -4.96 -32.43
CA GLU A 85 -2.17 -6.02 -33.40
C GLU A 85 -0.72 -6.52 -33.25
N ASP A 86 -0.54 -7.78 -33.65
CA ASP A 86 0.72 -8.44 -33.99
C ASP A 86 1.68 -8.87 -32.87
N ASN A 87 1.43 -10.08 -32.32
CA ASN A 87 2.42 -11.17 -32.43
C ASN A 87 1.76 -12.54 -32.18
N LYS A 88 1.55 -13.33 -33.25
CA LYS A 88 0.98 -14.69 -33.20
C LYS A 88 2.03 -15.71 -32.76
N ASN A 89 2.36 -15.75 -31.46
CA ASN A 89 2.87 -16.98 -30.82
C ASN A 89 2.93 -16.91 -29.27
N SER A 90 1.87 -16.42 -28.62
CA SER A 90 1.69 -16.68 -27.18
C SER A 90 0.58 -17.69 -26.97
N VAL A 91 0.97 -18.88 -26.54
CA VAL A 91 0.07 -19.89 -25.98
C VAL A 91 -0.64 -19.22 -24.80
N GLN A 92 -1.91 -18.82 -25.00
CA GLN A 92 -2.78 -18.35 -23.93
C GLN A 92 -3.03 -19.51 -22.96
N VAL A 93 -2.14 -19.69 -21.99
CA VAL A 93 -2.44 -20.45 -20.79
C VAL A 93 -3.44 -19.62 -20.01
N LYS A 94 -4.74 -19.83 -20.28
CA LYS A 94 -5.82 -19.42 -19.37
C LYS A 94 -5.46 -20.03 -18.01
N SER A 95 -4.99 -19.20 -17.08
CA SER A 95 -4.74 -19.65 -15.72
C SER A 95 -6.09 -19.97 -15.09
N GLU A 96 -6.56 -21.21 -15.25
CA GLU A 96 -7.67 -21.73 -14.48
C GLU A 96 -7.34 -21.49 -13.01
N ARG A 97 -8.19 -20.70 -12.34
CA ARG A 97 -8.08 -20.48 -10.90
C ARG A 97 -8.35 -21.82 -10.23
N ARG A 98 -7.30 -22.62 -10.01
CA ARG A 98 -7.39 -23.87 -9.27
C ARG A 98 -8.05 -23.56 -7.92
N ARG A 99 -9.17 -24.23 -7.65
CA ARG A 99 -9.79 -24.19 -6.32
C ARG A 99 -8.85 -24.93 -5.38
N LEU A 100 -8.20 -24.18 -4.49
CA LEU A 100 -7.33 -24.77 -3.49
C LEU A 100 -8.14 -25.67 -2.56
N THR A 101 -7.53 -26.78 -2.16
CA THR A 101 -8.04 -27.58 -1.05
C THR A 101 -7.91 -26.81 0.27
N ASP A 102 -8.76 -27.11 1.25
CA ASP A 102 -8.73 -26.43 2.56
C ASP A 102 -7.37 -26.55 3.25
N ALA A 103 -6.67 -27.68 3.08
CA ALA A 103 -5.33 -27.90 3.61
C ALA A 103 -4.29 -26.97 2.95
N GLU A 104 -4.30 -26.85 1.62
CA GLU A 104 -3.41 -25.94 0.89
C GLU A 104 -3.68 -24.48 1.25
N PHE A 105 -4.95 -24.11 1.43
CA PHE A 105 -5.33 -22.76 1.83
C PHE A 105 -4.80 -22.40 3.22
N GLN A 106 -4.92 -23.32 4.18
CA GLN A 106 -4.36 -23.14 5.53
C GLN A 106 -2.83 -23.04 5.49
N ALA A 107 -2.16 -23.89 4.72
CA ALA A 107 -0.71 -23.84 4.55
C ALA A 107 -0.24 -22.50 3.95
N LEU A 108 -0.92 -22.00 2.91
CA LEU A 108 -0.63 -20.69 2.33
C LEU A 108 -0.87 -19.55 3.31
N LYS A 109 -1.94 -19.60 4.10
CA LYS A 109 -2.23 -18.60 5.14
C LYS A 109 -1.13 -18.56 6.18
N LEU A 110 -0.62 -19.72 6.59
CA LEU A 110 0.49 -19.82 7.53
C LEU A 110 1.79 -19.25 6.94
N ARG A 111 2.11 -19.62 5.69
CA ARG A 111 3.28 -19.09 4.97
C ARG A 111 3.20 -17.58 4.76
N LYS A 112 2.01 -17.03 4.48
CA LYS A 112 1.79 -15.58 4.38
C LYS A 112 2.08 -14.90 5.73
N ARG A 113 1.52 -15.40 6.82
CA ARG A 113 1.79 -14.89 8.18
C ARG A 113 3.27 -14.93 8.52
N GLN A 114 3.98 -15.98 8.11
CA GLN A 114 5.41 -16.10 8.37
C GLN A 114 6.22 -15.05 7.61
N ARG A 115 5.95 -14.86 6.31
CA ARG A 115 6.54 -13.77 5.52
C ARG A 115 6.23 -12.39 6.09
N ASP A 116 4.99 -12.17 6.53
CA ASP A 116 4.59 -10.90 7.13
C ASP A 116 5.34 -10.66 8.45
N LYS A 117 5.53 -11.71 9.27
CA LYS A 117 6.33 -11.65 10.49
C LYS A 117 7.82 -11.36 10.21
N GLU A 118 8.39 -11.94 9.15
CA GLU A 118 9.77 -11.65 8.70
C GLU A 118 9.91 -10.19 8.26
N LYS A 119 8.99 -9.70 7.42
CA LYS A 119 8.94 -8.27 7.02
C LYS A 119 8.77 -7.34 8.22
N MET A 120 8.08 -7.80 9.27
CA MET A 120 7.92 -7.05 10.50
C MET A 120 9.17 -7.03 11.40
N GLN A 121 10.19 -7.85 11.12
CA GLN A 121 11.42 -7.85 11.91
C GLN A 121 12.40 -6.76 11.50
N TRP A 122 12.30 -6.23 10.28
CA TRP A 122 13.21 -5.19 9.84
C TRP A 122 12.78 -3.80 10.34
N PRO A 123 13.70 -3.02 10.90
CA PRO A 123 13.48 -1.61 11.17
C PRO A 123 13.45 -0.86 9.84
N LEU A 124 12.44 -0.02 9.64
CA LEU A 124 12.32 0.80 8.44
C LEU A 124 12.45 2.27 8.80
N VAL A 125 13.14 3.04 7.95
CA VAL A 125 13.28 4.49 8.10
C VAL A 125 12.51 5.16 6.97
N TYR A 126 11.64 6.10 7.33
CA TYR A 126 10.92 6.95 6.39
C TYR A 126 11.33 8.40 6.62
N LEU A 127 11.54 9.16 5.56
CA LEU A 127 11.74 10.60 5.67
C LEU A 127 10.41 11.28 6.00
N THR A 128 10.45 12.28 6.87
CA THR A 128 9.32 13.20 7.05
C THR A 128 9.44 14.33 6.03
N ARG A 129 8.45 15.23 5.96
CA ARG A 129 8.52 16.43 5.12
C ARG A 129 9.81 17.24 5.31
N ILE A 130 10.31 17.31 6.54
CA ILE A 130 11.57 18.01 6.85
C ILE A 130 12.77 17.24 6.30
N GLY A 131 12.76 15.91 6.39
CA GLY A 131 13.80 15.08 5.80
C GLY A 131 13.81 15.13 4.27
N GLU A 132 12.63 15.15 3.65
CA GLU A 132 12.49 15.36 2.21
C GLU A 132 13.03 16.74 1.81
N ALA A 133 12.67 17.79 2.55
CA ALA A 133 13.19 19.15 2.35
C ALA A 133 14.69 19.31 2.63
N ALA A 134 15.31 18.35 3.34
CA ALA A 134 16.74 18.30 3.59
C ALA A 134 17.51 17.44 2.56
N SER A 135 16.80 16.80 1.63
CA SER A 135 17.41 15.93 0.62
C SER A 135 18.37 16.70 -0.28
N LEU A 136 19.44 16.02 -0.72
CA LEU A 136 20.39 16.55 -1.71
C LEU A 136 19.77 16.68 -3.12
N SER A 137 18.58 16.12 -3.32
CA SER A 137 17.82 16.25 -4.58
C SER A 137 17.24 17.66 -4.79
N LEU A 138 17.13 18.46 -3.71
CA LEU A 138 16.59 19.82 -3.76
C LEU A 138 17.71 20.86 -3.92
N ASP A 139 17.37 21.99 -4.50
CA ASP A 139 18.29 23.11 -4.62
C ASP A 139 18.60 23.73 -3.25
N THR A 140 19.82 24.27 -3.13
CA THR A 140 20.39 24.79 -1.88
C THR A 140 19.53 25.89 -1.25
N ALA A 141 18.90 26.75 -2.06
CA ALA A 141 18.08 27.86 -1.57
C ALA A 141 16.77 27.39 -0.90
N SER A 142 16.24 26.25 -1.34
CA SER A 142 14.98 25.68 -0.83
C SER A 142 15.19 24.66 0.28
N ARG A 143 16.45 24.29 0.56
CA ARG A 143 16.79 23.16 1.41
C ARG A 143 16.74 23.54 2.89
N THR A 144 16.10 22.68 3.69
CA THR A 144 16.11 22.84 5.15
C THR A 144 17.40 22.26 5.73
N PRO A 145 18.20 23.01 6.51
CA PRO A 145 19.39 22.47 7.13
C PRO A 145 19.05 21.45 8.22
N LEU A 146 19.78 20.35 8.24
CA LEU A 146 19.82 19.44 9.39
C LEU A 146 20.90 19.91 10.35
N PHE A 147 20.58 19.88 11.63
CA PHE A 147 21.46 20.28 12.71
C PHE A 147 21.98 19.06 13.45
N MET A 148 23.07 19.19 14.21
CA MET A 148 23.62 18.06 14.97
C MET A 148 22.60 17.44 15.95
N GLY A 149 21.69 18.24 16.51
CA GLY A 149 20.60 17.75 17.35
C GLY A 149 19.64 16.77 16.64
N ASP A 150 19.52 16.84 15.32
CA ASP A 150 18.75 15.89 14.52
C ASP A 150 19.39 14.52 14.45
N ILE A 151 20.71 14.50 14.36
CA ILE A 151 21.51 13.28 14.35
C ILE A 151 21.49 12.66 15.75
N GLN A 152 21.70 13.49 16.78
CA GLN A 152 21.64 13.07 18.18
C GLN A 152 20.27 12.47 18.53
N SER A 153 19.17 13.11 18.14
CA SER A 153 17.83 12.59 18.41
C SER A 153 17.56 11.27 17.68
N LEU A 154 18.07 11.06 16.46
CA LEU A 154 17.98 9.77 15.78
C LEU A 154 18.76 8.68 16.52
N ILE A 155 20.00 8.95 16.90
CA ILE A 155 20.84 7.99 17.61
C ILE A 155 20.20 7.62 18.96
N MET A 156 19.76 8.63 19.71
CA MET A 156 19.07 8.43 20.99
C MET A 156 17.79 7.60 20.81
N TYR A 157 16.99 7.92 19.79
CA TYR A 157 15.76 7.19 19.48
C TYR A 157 16.03 5.74 19.04
N GLY A 158 17.12 5.48 18.32
CA GLY A 158 17.49 4.13 17.93
C GLY A 158 17.99 3.27 19.11
N ILE A 159 18.71 3.87 20.07
CA ILE A 159 19.22 3.16 21.26
C ILE A 159 18.10 2.93 22.29
N MET A 160 17.35 3.98 22.62
CA MET A 160 16.35 3.93 23.70
C MET A 160 14.94 3.55 23.20
N SER A 161 14.71 3.53 21.88
CA SER A 161 13.42 3.23 21.27
C SER A 161 12.30 4.10 21.85
N VAL A 162 11.30 3.48 22.50
CA VAL A 162 10.09 4.17 23.00
C VAL A 162 10.40 5.02 24.23
N PHE A 163 11.52 4.77 24.92
CA PHE A 163 11.93 5.51 26.10
C PHE A 163 12.71 6.79 25.78
N ALA A 164 13.01 7.03 24.50
CA ALA A 164 13.73 8.22 24.10
C ALA A 164 12.88 9.48 24.38
N PRO A 165 13.47 10.53 24.97
CA PRO A 165 12.75 11.77 25.30
C PRO A 165 12.31 12.54 24.05
N TYR A 166 13.02 12.35 22.93
CA TYR A 166 12.78 13.06 21.68
C TYR A 166 12.72 12.10 20.51
N LYS A 167 11.75 12.32 19.62
CA LYS A 167 11.66 11.66 18.32
C LYS A 167 12.39 12.53 17.27
N PRO A 168 13.19 11.94 16.36
CA PRO A 168 13.84 12.71 15.30
C PRO A 168 12.80 13.44 14.43
N ARG A 169 13.08 14.70 14.07
CA ARG A 169 12.11 15.52 13.30
C ARG A 169 12.06 15.16 11.82
N TRP A 170 13.20 14.75 11.27
CA TRP A 170 13.44 14.62 9.83
C TRP A 170 13.20 13.20 9.31
N CYS A 171 13.08 12.21 10.21
CA CYS A 171 12.76 10.85 9.85
C CYS A 171 11.87 10.18 10.89
N THR A 172 11.18 9.11 10.50
CA THR A 172 10.44 8.22 11.38
C THR A 172 11.04 6.83 11.27
N LEU A 173 11.54 6.34 12.41
CA LEU A 173 12.01 4.96 12.55
C LEU A 173 10.83 4.08 12.99
N VAL A 174 10.51 3.11 12.15
CA VAL A 174 9.46 2.11 12.39
C VAL A 174 10.08 0.88 13.01
N ARG A 175 9.53 0.45 14.14
CA ARG A 175 10.00 -0.66 14.98
C ARG A 175 11.46 -0.46 15.49
N PRO A 176 11.75 0.67 16.16
CA PRO A 176 13.07 0.92 16.76
C PRO A 176 13.51 -0.19 17.73
N ALA A 177 12.60 -0.84 18.44
CA ALA A 177 12.94 -1.98 19.31
C ALA A 177 13.51 -3.22 18.58
N LYS A 178 13.55 -3.22 17.23
CA LYS A 178 14.14 -4.29 16.41
C LYS A 178 15.52 -3.95 15.86
N SER A 179 16.03 -2.73 16.05
CA SER A 179 17.41 -2.39 15.69
C SER A 179 18.37 -2.90 16.76
N SER A 180 19.29 -3.79 16.39
CA SER A 180 20.40 -4.22 17.26
C SER A 180 21.53 -3.18 17.32
N HIS A 181 21.80 -2.53 16.19
CA HIS A 181 22.87 -1.55 16.06
C HIS A 181 22.40 -0.36 15.23
N VAL A 182 22.89 0.82 15.58
CA VAL A 182 22.65 2.06 14.85
C VAL A 182 24.01 2.60 14.45
N ILE A 183 24.27 2.68 13.14
CA ILE A 183 25.52 3.19 12.59
C ILE A 183 25.18 4.52 11.89
N ALA A 184 25.79 5.60 12.37
CA ALA A 184 25.68 6.93 11.75
C ALA A 184 27.05 7.33 11.22
N VAL A 185 27.14 7.55 9.90
CA VAL A 185 28.36 8.04 9.25
C VAL A 185 28.17 9.53 9.01
N VAL A 186 29.00 10.34 9.68
CA VAL A 186 29.04 11.80 9.48
C VAL A 186 30.32 12.08 8.70
N VAL A 187 30.17 12.69 7.53
CA VAL A 187 31.28 13.12 6.70
C VAL A 187 31.36 14.64 6.81
N ASP A 188 32.50 15.14 7.27
CA ASP A 188 32.78 16.57 7.38
C ASP A 188 33.70 17.01 6.22
N GLY A 189 33.66 18.31 5.89
CA GLY A 189 34.50 18.90 4.85
C GLY A 189 34.06 18.63 3.41
N VAL A 190 32.83 18.14 3.20
CA VAL A 190 32.27 17.90 1.86
C VAL A 190 31.25 18.97 1.52
N SER A 191 31.47 19.67 0.41
CA SER A 191 30.53 20.64 -0.11
C SER A 191 29.55 19.99 -1.10
N LEU A 192 28.44 20.67 -1.36
CA LEU A 192 27.48 20.22 -2.38
C LEU A 192 28.10 20.18 -3.79
N LYS A 193 29.11 21.03 -4.05
CA LYS A 193 29.84 21.04 -5.33
C LYS A 193 30.58 19.72 -5.53
N ASP A 194 31.23 19.23 -4.48
CA ASP A 194 31.97 17.96 -4.52
C ASP A 194 31.05 16.78 -4.80
N PHE A 195 29.84 16.81 -4.21
CA PHE A 195 28.81 15.80 -4.47
C PHE A 195 28.34 15.80 -5.92
N VAL A 196 28.05 16.97 -6.50
CA VAL A 196 27.61 17.08 -7.91
C VAL A 196 28.71 16.61 -8.87
N VAL A 197 29.96 16.97 -8.60
CA VAL A 197 31.12 16.52 -9.39
C VAL A 197 31.28 15.00 -9.31
N ALA A 198 31.22 14.41 -8.11
CA ALA A 198 31.30 12.97 -7.91
C ALA A 198 30.15 12.24 -8.61
N ALA A 199 28.92 12.74 -8.50
CA ALA A 199 27.74 12.15 -9.15
C ALA A 199 27.87 12.16 -10.68
N SER A 200 28.36 13.26 -11.26
CA SER A 200 28.60 13.34 -12.70
C SER A 200 29.70 12.39 -13.18
N THR A 201 30.72 12.17 -12.34
CA THR A 201 31.83 11.25 -12.63
C THR A 201 31.36 9.80 -12.58
N GLN A 202 30.52 9.44 -11.61
CA GLN A 202 29.93 8.10 -11.53
C GLN A 202 29.00 7.80 -12.72
N GLN A 203 28.21 8.77 -13.18
CA GLN A 203 27.40 8.58 -14.40
C GLN A 203 28.26 8.33 -15.63
N LYS A 204 29.37 9.07 -15.80
CA LYS A 204 30.32 8.85 -16.90
C LYS A 204 30.95 7.46 -16.84
N LEU A 205 31.33 6.99 -15.65
CA LEU A 205 31.89 5.65 -15.47
C LEU A 205 30.86 4.55 -15.78
N ALA A 206 29.62 4.69 -15.32
CA ALA A 206 28.55 3.73 -15.60
C ALA A 206 28.20 3.64 -17.10
N LEU A 207 28.24 4.78 -17.82
CA LEU A 207 28.05 4.79 -19.28
C LEU A 207 29.22 4.12 -20.01
N ASN A 208 30.45 4.30 -19.53
CA ASN A 208 31.63 3.66 -20.10
C ASN A 208 31.62 2.15 -19.90
N GLU A 209 31.20 1.65 -18.73
CA GLU A 209 31.06 0.21 -18.49
C GLU A 209 30.00 -0.44 -19.39
N ASN A 210 28.88 0.24 -19.64
CA ASN A 210 27.86 -0.24 -20.58
C ASN A 210 28.35 -0.27 -22.03
N THR A 211 29.22 0.67 -22.42
CA THR A 211 29.82 0.72 -23.76
C THR A 211 30.87 -0.37 -23.97
N ILE A 212 31.62 -0.71 -22.92
CA ILE A 212 32.60 -1.81 -22.95
C ILE A 212 31.87 -3.16 -23.03
N ASN A 213 30.77 -3.33 -22.28
CA ASN A 213 29.99 -4.56 -22.32
C ASN A 213 29.27 -4.75 -23.67
N SER A 214 28.69 -3.71 -24.26
CA SER A 214 28.06 -3.80 -25.60
C SER A 214 29.07 -4.08 -26.71
N SER A 215 30.29 -3.53 -26.62
CA SER A 215 31.36 -3.81 -27.59
C SER A 215 31.89 -5.24 -27.48
N SER A 216 31.81 -5.87 -26.30
CA SER A 216 32.24 -7.26 -26.09
C SER A 216 31.24 -8.33 -26.59
N GLU A 217 29.97 -7.97 -26.77
CA GLU A 217 28.96 -8.85 -27.39
C GLU A 217 29.09 -8.87 -28.93
N VAL A 218 29.39 -7.73 -29.55
CA VAL A 218 29.54 -7.63 -31.02
C VAL A 218 30.75 -8.44 -31.52
N VAL A 219 31.85 -8.50 -30.77
CA VAL A 219 33.05 -9.26 -31.17
C VAL A 219 32.83 -10.78 -31.07
N LYS A 220 31.84 -11.26 -30.32
CA LYS A 220 31.53 -12.70 -30.24
C LYS A 220 30.65 -13.20 -31.38
N GLU A 221 29.92 -12.33 -32.08
CA GLU A 221 29.14 -12.72 -33.27
C GLU A 221 30.00 -12.83 -34.53
N GLU A 222 31.09 -12.07 -34.66
CA GLU A 222 31.95 -12.13 -35.85
C GLU A 222 32.96 -13.30 -35.85
N ALA A 223 33.21 -13.95 -34.71
CA ALA A 223 34.15 -15.08 -34.62
C ALA A 223 33.50 -16.47 -34.83
N GLY A 224 32.22 -16.52 -35.23
CA GLY A 224 31.44 -17.76 -35.41
C GLY A 224 31.10 -18.12 -36.86
N GLN A 225 31.68 -17.43 -37.86
CA GLN A 225 31.48 -17.72 -39.28
C GLN A 225 32.82 -17.96 -39.99
N GLU A 226 33.46 -19.09 -39.70
CA GLU A 226 34.34 -19.80 -40.63
C GLU A 226 34.17 -21.31 -40.46
#